data_AF-A0A8B8DBQ1-F1
#
_entry.id   AF-A0A8B8DBQ1-F1
#
_cell.length_a   1.000
_cell.length_b   1.000
_cell.length_c   1.000
_cell.angle_alpha   90.00
_cell.angle_beta   90.00
_cell.angle_gamma   90.00
#
_symmetry.space_group_name_H-M   'P 1'
#
loop_
_entity.id
_entity.type
_entity.pdbx_description
1 polymer ?
#
loop_
_entity_poly.entity_id
_entity_poly.type
_entity_poly.pdbx_seq_one_letter_code
_entity_poly.pdbx_strand_id
1 'polypeptide(L)'
;MRKARNESCSERFLHCLSQVPCGSLIAWIILLVGLGGLTGGLLIGAQKSRDMLENTEFLWFIEYTLIGVVVSMFVIGTLLLLVGHMSSEPTSRHVFQTTNKNMCAQGLNIFLMAFCYILGFSWIVASVVLAVPVYLLSLLYFADFTAANKTTKCVNLVHYGLDNPRQEFCGADFQNFEREGKQLIISYIAALISAILIAISLVHFMIVISANLAYLRNSRIATLNAYDDDGANSKLVADTTM
;
A
#
# COMPACT_ATOMS: atom_id res chain seq x y z
N MET A 1 16.19 0.45 -46.58
CA MET A 1 14.77 0.56 -46.16
C MET A 1 14.48 -0.33 -44.94
N ARG A 2 14.95 0.02 -43.74
CA ARG A 2 14.73 -0.78 -42.51
C ARG A 2 14.31 0.06 -41.30
N LYS A 3 13.76 1.26 -41.53
CA LYS A 3 13.40 2.23 -40.47
C LYS A 3 11.88 2.32 -40.21
N ALA A 4 11.04 1.96 -41.18
CA ALA A 4 9.58 2.12 -41.09
C ALA A 4 8.83 1.07 -40.23
N ARG A 5 9.43 -0.08 -39.89
CA ARG A 5 8.73 -1.16 -39.16
C ARG A 5 8.70 -0.95 -37.63
N ASN A 6 9.69 -0.27 -37.06
CA ASN A 6 9.76 -0.03 -35.62
C ASN A 6 8.84 1.08 -35.14
N GLU A 7 8.56 2.09 -35.97
CA GLU A 7 7.67 3.20 -35.60
C GLU A 7 6.22 2.71 -35.40
N SER A 8 5.72 1.81 -36.25
CA SER A 8 4.36 1.25 -36.10
C SER A 8 4.18 0.35 -34.88
N CYS A 9 5.23 -0.36 -34.43
CA CYS A 9 5.19 -1.16 -33.20
C CYS A 9 5.26 -0.27 -31.96
N SER A 10 6.14 0.74 -31.98
CA SER A 10 6.26 1.73 -30.91
C SER A 10 5.00 2.57 -30.76
N GLU A 11 4.36 2.99 -31.85
CA GLU A 11 3.09 3.73 -31.81
C GLU A 11 1.96 2.88 -31.26
N ARG A 12 1.84 1.60 -31.65
CA ARG A 12 0.84 0.69 -31.07
C ARG A 12 1.09 0.42 -29.59
N PHE A 13 2.35 0.27 -29.20
CA PHE A 13 2.74 0.11 -27.80
C PHE A 13 2.46 1.37 -26.98
N LEU A 14 2.78 2.56 -27.52
CA LEU A 14 2.46 3.85 -26.90
C LEU A 14 0.95 4.11 -26.86
N HIS A 15 0.20 3.66 -27.86
CA HIS A 15 -1.27 3.74 -27.89
C HIS A 15 -1.90 2.79 -26.85
N CYS A 16 -1.35 1.58 -26.67
CA CYS A 16 -1.74 0.67 -25.60
C CYS A 16 -1.35 1.22 -24.22
N LEU A 17 -0.14 1.77 -24.05
CA LEU A 17 0.32 2.39 -22.80
C LEU A 17 -0.46 3.67 -22.46
N SER A 18 -0.88 4.43 -23.47
CA SER A 18 -1.80 5.57 -23.32
C SER A 18 -3.18 5.14 -22.83
N GLN A 19 -3.54 3.87 -23.00
CA GLN A 19 -4.84 3.31 -22.61
C GLN A 19 -4.83 2.70 -21.21
N VAL A 20 -3.66 2.34 -20.69
CA VAL A 20 -3.51 1.79 -19.34
C VAL A 20 -3.37 2.93 -18.33
N PRO A 21 -4.08 2.91 -17.18
CA PRO A 21 -3.82 3.82 -16.08
C PRO A 21 -2.45 3.51 -15.46
N CYS A 22 -1.37 3.98 -16.10
CA CYS A 22 0.00 3.76 -15.65
C CYS A 22 0.15 4.13 -14.16
N GLY A 23 -0.55 5.16 -13.69
CA GLY A 23 -0.59 5.54 -12.27
C GLY A 23 -1.14 4.45 -11.33
N SER A 24 -2.33 3.90 -11.60
CA SER A 24 -2.94 2.87 -10.72
C SER A 24 -2.14 1.56 -10.75
N LEU A 25 -1.56 1.22 -11.90
CA LEU A 25 -0.73 0.02 -12.03
C LEU A 25 0.58 0.15 -11.25
N ILE A 26 1.25 1.29 -11.33
CA ILE A 26 2.45 1.58 -10.52
C ILE A 26 2.12 1.53 -9.02
N ALA A 27 1.01 2.16 -8.61
CA ALA A 27 0.56 2.13 -7.22
C ALA A 27 0.33 0.69 -6.73
N TRP A 28 -0.30 -0.16 -7.55
CA TRP A 28 -0.52 -1.56 -7.23
C TRP A 28 0.78 -2.37 -7.12
N ILE A 29 1.77 -2.14 -8.01
CA ILE A 29 3.08 -2.81 -7.91
C ILE A 29 3.80 -2.42 -6.60
N ILE A 30 3.81 -1.13 -6.26
CA ILE A 30 4.41 -0.65 -4.98
C ILE A 30 3.70 -1.32 -3.80
N LEU A 31 2.37 -1.43 -3.85
CA LEU A 31 1.59 -2.14 -2.84
C LEU A 31 2.04 -3.60 -2.70
N LEU A 32 2.20 -4.34 -3.80
CA LEU A 32 2.63 -5.75 -3.76
C LEU A 32 4.02 -5.92 -3.14
N VAL A 33 4.97 -5.04 -3.51
CA VAL A 33 6.31 -5.04 -2.91
C VAL A 33 6.23 -4.78 -1.41
N GLY A 34 5.41 -3.82 -1.00
CA GLY A 34 5.12 -3.53 0.40
C GLY A 34 4.55 -4.75 1.14
N LEU A 35 3.49 -5.38 0.59
CA LEU A 35 2.86 -6.56 1.18
C LEU A 35 3.81 -7.75 1.30
N GLY A 36 4.62 -8.02 0.27
CA GLY A 36 5.60 -9.09 0.28
C GLY A 36 6.68 -8.88 1.35
N GLY A 37 7.24 -7.66 1.42
CA GLY A 37 8.26 -7.34 2.43
C GLY A 37 7.70 -7.28 3.86
N LEU A 38 6.45 -6.84 4.04
CA LEU A 38 5.78 -6.84 5.35
C LEU A 38 5.59 -8.28 5.84
N THR A 39 5.07 -9.15 4.97
CA THR A 39 4.82 -10.55 5.29
C THR A 39 6.13 -11.26 5.61
N GLY A 40 7.15 -11.11 4.77
CA GLY A 40 8.47 -11.71 5.02
C GLY A 40 9.13 -11.17 6.29
N GLY A 41 9.10 -9.85 6.48
CA GLY A 41 9.69 -9.19 7.65
C GLY A 41 9.03 -9.62 8.96
N LEU A 42 7.69 -9.62 9.03
CA LEU A 42 6.97 -9.95 10.25
C LEU A 42 6.88 -11.46 10.54
N LEU A 43 6.78 -12.33 9.54
CA LEU A 43 6.79 -13.78 9.79
C LEU A 43 8.14 -14.25 10.31
N ILE A 44 9.24 -13.83 9.66
CA ILE A 44 10.60 -14.16 10.11
C ILE A 44 10.85 -13.53 11.49
N GLY A 45 10.38 -12.30 11.71
CA GLY A 45 10.51 -11.59 12.98
C GLY A 45 9.75 -12.26 14.11
N ALA A 46 8.50 -12.67 13.86
CA ALA A 46 7.68 -13.38 14.82
C ALA A 46 8.28 -14.74 15.18
N GLN A 47 8.68 -15.55 14.18
CA GLN A 47 9.31 -16.85 14.40
C GLN A 47 10.56 -16.74 15.27
N LYS A 48 11.47 -15.81 14.95
CA LYS A 48 12.69 -15.62 15.76
C LYS A 48 12.40 -15.05 17.14
N SER A 49 11.43 -14.16 17.26
CA SER A 49 11.01 -13.66 18.57
C SER A 49 10.45 -14.78 19.44
N ARG A 50 9.71 -15.75 18.85
CA ARG A 50 9.23 -16.94 19.55
C ARG A 50 10.38 -17.79 20.07
N ASP A 51 11.34 -18.08 19.21
CA ASP A 51 12.50 -18.90 19.57
C ASP A 51 13.33 -18.23 20.68
N MET A 52 13.47 -16.90 20.63
CA MET A 52 14.23 -16.13 21.63
C MET A 52 13.50 -15.96 22.96
N LEU A 53 12.18 -15.80 22.99
CA LEU A 53 11.39 -15.54 24.21
C LEU A 53 10.74 -16.79 24.82
N GLU A 54 10.83 -17.96 24.18
CA GLU A 54 10.14 -19.20 24.58
C GLU A 54 8.61 -19.01 24.83
N ASN A 55 8.00 -17.96 24.26
CA ASN A 55 6.58 -17.62 24.47
C ASN A 55 5.74 -18.07 23.27
N THR A 56 5.01 -19.17 23.43
CA THR A 56 4.37 -19.89 22.32
C THR A 56 2.93 -19.47 22.04
N GLU A 57 2.18 -18.94 23.01
CA GLU A 57 0.74 -18.68 22.85
C GLU A 57 0.42 -17.34 22.17
N PHE A 58 1.11 -16.26 22.54
CA PHE A 58 0.81 -14.91 22.03
C PHE A 58 1.12 -14.75 20.52
N LEU A 59 2.12 -15.48 20.02
CA LEU A 59 2.69 -15.24 18.69
C LEU A 59 1.96 -15.99 17.56
N TRP A 60 1.24 -17.09 17.85
CA TRP A 60 0.39 -17.78 16.85
C TRP A 60 -0.77 -16.90 16.37
N PHE A 61 -1.39 -16.11 17.27
CA PHE A 61 -2.48 -15.20 16.91
C PHE A 61 -2.03 -14.09 15.95
N ILE A 62 -0.79 -13.62 16.11
CA ILE A 62 -0.21 -12.56 15.28
C ILE A 62 0.03 -13.04 13.84
N GLU A 63 0.51 -14.26 13.64
CA GLU A 63 0.76 -14.84 12.30
C GLU A 63 -0.53 -14.93 11.48
N TYR A 64 -1.62 -15.46 12.07
CA TYR A 64 -2.92 -15.54 11.38
C TYR A 64 -3.51 -14.16 11.08
N THR A 65 -3.42 -13.23 12.04
CA THR A 65 -3.91 -11.86 11.86
C THR A 65 -3.16 -11.15 10.74
N LEU A 66 -1.83 -11.31 10.68
CA LEU A 66 -0.99 -10.75 9.63
C LEU A 66 -1.40 -11.24 8.24
N ILE A 67 -1.57 -12.55 8.07
CA ILE A 67 -2.00 -13.13 6.80
C ILE A 67 -3.37 -12.55 6.38
N GLY A 68 -4.31 -12.44 7.33
CA GLY A 68 -5.62 -11.82 7.07
C GLY A 68 -5.53 -10.36 6.60
N VAL A 69 -4.68 -9.56 7.24
CA VAL A 69 -4.44 -8.15 6.84
C VAL A 69 -3.79 -8.07 5.45
N VAL A 70 -2.83 -8.93 5.16
CA VAL A 70 -2.14 -8.93 3.86
C VAL A 70 -3.08 -9.34 2.72
N VAL A 71 -3.85 -10.41 2.90
CA VAL A 71 -4.80 -10.91 1.89
C VAL A 71 -5.91 -9.89 1.66
N SER A 72 -6.47 -9.30 2.72
CA SER A 72 -7.49 -8.26 2.58
C SER A 72 -6.95 -7.04 1.84
N MET A 73 -5.72 -6.60 2.15
CA MET A 73 -5.10 -5.47 1.48
C MET A 73 -4.78 -5.76 0.00
N PHE A 74 -4.40 -6.99 -0.34
CA PHE A 74 -4.24 -7.42 -1.74
C PHE A 74 -5.55 -7.34 -2.52
N VAL A 75 -6.65 -7.83 -1.94
CA VAL A 75 -7.99 -7.75 -2.56
C VAL A 75 -8.41 -6.30 -2.73
N ILE A 76 -8.26 -5.47 -1.69
CA ILE A 76 -8.58 -4.04 -1.73
C ILE A 76 -7.75 -3.34 -2.81
N GLY A 77 -6.43 -3.55 -2.84
CA GLY A 77 -5.55 -2.95 -3.84
C GLY A 77 -5.93 -3.34 -5.26
N THR A 78 -6.33 -4.59 -5.48
CA THR A 78 -6.80 -5.07 -6.78
C THR A 78 -8.12 -4.43 -7.18
N LEU A 79 -9.06 -4.24 -6.23
CA LEU A 79 -10.30 -3.50 -6.48
C LEU A 79 -10.01 -2.03 -6.84
N LEU A 80 -9.07 -1.38 -6.16
CA LEU A 80 -8.65 -0.01 -6.48
C LEU A 80 -8.02 0.09 -7.87
N LEU A 81 -7.21 -0.89 -8.26
CA LEU A 81 -6.66 -0.99 -9.62
C LEU A 81 -7.77 -1.12 -10.67
N LEU A 82 -8.72 -2.02 -10.45
CA LEU A 82 -9.85 -2.25 -11.37
C LEU A 82 -10.70 -0.98 -11.53
N VAL A 83 -11.08 -0.33 -10.42
CA VAL A 83 -11.89 0.88 -10.49
C VAL A 83 -11.11 2.05 -11.09
N GLY A 84 -9.82 2.17 -10.80
CA GLY A 84 -8.92 3.13 -11.44
C GLY A 84 -8.87 2.96 -12.95
N HIS A 85 -8.77 1.72 -13.43
CA HIS A 85 -8.79 1.38 -14.85
C HIS A 85 -10.13 1.71 -15.52
N MET A 86 -11.25 1.34 -14.89
CA MET A 86 -12.58 1.62 -15.43
C MET A 86 -12.89 3.11 -15.49
N SER A 87 -12.35 3.89 -14.56
CA SER A 87 -12.60 5.34 -14.46
C SER A 87 -11.68 6.19 -15.35
N SER A 88 -10.66 5.60 -15.97
CA SER A 88 -9.69 6.32 -16.80
C SER A 88 -10.25 6.74 -18.17
N GLU A 89 -9.63 7.75 -18.79
CA GLU A 89 -10.11 8.50 -19.97
C GLU A 89 -10.59 7.68 -21.19
N PRO A 90 -9.91 6.59 -21.63
CA PRO A 90 -10.38 5.83 -22.79
C PRO A 90 -11.52 4.86 -22.44
N THR A 91 -11.53 4.32 -21.22
CA THR A 91 -12.49 3.29 -20.77
C THR A 91 -13.81 3.93 -20.32
N SER A 92 -13.73 5.03 -19.58
CA SER A 92 -14.89 5.75 -19.03
C SER A 92 -15.84 6.26 -20.12
N ARG A 93 -15.33 6.68 -21.29
CA ARG A 93 -16.15 7.11 -22.44
C ARG A 93 -17.02 6.00 -23.03
N HIS A 94 -16.58 4.74 -22.93
CA HIS A 94 -17.34 3.59 -23.44
C HIS A 94 -18.28 3.01 -22.37
N VAL A 95 -17.88 3.05 -21.10
CA VAL A 95 -18.61 2.41 -20.00
C VAL A 95 -19.66 3.33 -19.36
N PHE A 96 -19.36 4.64 -19.25
CA PHE A 96 -20.21 5.62 -18.54
C PHE A 96 -20.94 6.58 -19.49
N GLN A 97 -21.42 6.07 -20.62
CA GLN A 97 -22.11 6.87 -21.65
C GLN A 97 -23.43 7.52 -21.17
N THR A 98 -24.04 7.02 -20.10
CA THR A 98 -25.32 7.52 -19.57
C THR A 98 -25.11 8.31 -18.28
N THR A 99 -25.86 9.39 -18.09
CA THR A 99 -25.81 10.28 -16.91
C THR A 99 -25.89 9.53 -15.58
N ASN A 100 -26.76 8.52 -15.49
CA ASN A 100 -26.92 7.70 -14.28
C ASN A 100 -25.68 6.82 -13.99
N LYS A 101 -25.05 6.26 -15.05
CA LYS A 101 -23.84 5.45 -14.92
C LYS A 101 -22.64 6.30 -14.51
N ASN A 102 -22.54 7.53 -15.03
CA ASN A 102 -21.52 8.49 -14.62
C ASN A 102 -21.71 8.93 -13.15
N MET A 103 -22.94 9.14 -12.69
CA MET A 103 -23.22 9.42 -11.28
C MET A 103 -22.78 8.28 -10.34
N CYS A 104 -23.06 7.03 -10.70
CA CYS A 104 -22.61 5.87 -9.93
C CYS A 104 -21.08 5.79 -9.90
N ALA A 105 -20.40 6.03 -11.03
CA ALA A 105 -18.94 6.06 -11.12
C ALA A 105 -18.33 7.15 -10.21
N GLN A 106 -18.91 8.35 -10.21
CA GLN A 106 -18.50 9.43 -9.31
C GLN A 106 -18.69 9.05 -7.84
N GLY A 107 -19.84 8.48 -7.48
CA GLY A 107 -20.12 8.01 -6.13
C GLY A 107 -19.14 6.94 -5.66
N LEU A 108 -18.86 5.95 -6.51
CA LEU A 108 -17.88 4.90 -6.23
C LEU A 108 -16.46 5.45 -6.03
N ASN A 109 -16.01 6.39 -6.89
CA ASN A 109 -14.70 7.01 -6.74
C ASN A 109 -14.59 7.86 -5.46
N ILE A 110 -15.65 8.58 -5.08
CA ILE A 110 -15.69 9.35 -3.82
C ILE A 110 -15.61 8.40 -2.62
N PHE A 111 -16.40 7.32 -2.62
CA PHE A 111 -16.37 6.33 -1.56
C PHE A 111 -14.99 5.69 -1.43
N LEU A 112 -14.39 5.26 -2.55
CA LEU A 112 -13.05 4.67 -2.55
C LEU A 112 -11.97 5.65 -2.13
N MET A 113 -12.11 6.94 -2.46
CA MET A 113 -11.20 7.99 -1.99
C MET A 113 -11.23 8.10 -0.46
N ALA A 114 -12.44 8.20 0.12
CA ALA A 114 -12.60 8.27 1.58
C ALA A 114 -12.09 6.99 2.27
N PHE A 115 -12.38 5.82 1.69
CA PHE A 115 -11.89 4.54 2.19
C PHE A 115 -10.36 4.42 2.12
N CYS A 116 -9.73 4.83 1.00
CA CYS A 116 -8.27 4.87 0.86
C CYS A 116 -7.63 5.82 1.86
N TYR A 117 -8.26 6.96 2.16
CA TYR A 117 -7.76 7.90 3.14
C TYR A 117 -7.71 7.28 4.54
N ILE A 118 -8.78 6.62 4.97
CA ILE A 118 -8.83 5.91 6.26
C ILE A 118 -7.77 4.81 6.31
N LEU A 119 -7.65 3.99 5.26
CA LEU A 119 -6.62 2.96 5.19
C LEU A 119 -5.21 3.55 5.21
N GLY A 120 -4.97 4.63 4.47
CA GLY A 120 -3.66 5.30 4.42
C GLY A 120 -3.26 5.80 5.80
N PHE A 121 -4.19 6.42 6.52
CA PHE A 121 -3.98 6.83 7.91
C PHE A 121 -3.68 5.62 8.82
N SER A 122 -4.45 4.53 8.71
CA SER A 122 -4.21 3.30 9.47
C SER A 122 -2.82 2.71 9.22
N TRP A 123 -2.32 2.75 7.99
CA TRP A 123 -0.97 2.26 7.66
C TRP A 123 0.15 3.19 8.16
N ILE A 124 -0.10 4.50 8.25
CA ILE A 124 0.81 5.44 8.92
C ILE A 124 0.91 5.11 10.41
N VAL A 125 -0.23 4.90 11.08
CA VAL A 125 -0.25 4.48 12.49
C VAL A 125 0.46 3.13 12.67
N ALA A 126 0.20 2.16 11.80
CA ALA A 126 0.90 0.88 11.83
C ALA A 126 2.42 1.02 11.67
N SER A 127 2.88 1.95 10.82
CA SER A 127 4.31 2.24 10.66
C SER A 127 4.93 2.80 11.95
N VAL A 128 4.22 3.68 12.66
CA VAL A 128 4.68 4.20 13.97
C VAL A 128 4.76 3.07 15.01
N VAL A 129 3.77 2.19 15.04
CA VAL A 129 3.77 1.03 15.95
C VAL A 129 4.94 0.09 15.63
N LEU A 130 5.22 -0.17 14.35
CA LEU A 130 6.35 -0.99 13.90
C LEU A 130 7.72 -0.35 14.16
N ALA A 131 7.79 0.98 14.32
CA ALA A 131 9.02 1.65 14.70
C ALA A 131 9.42 1.37 16.16
N VAL A 132 8.47 1.03 17.05
CA VAL A 132 8.75 0.72 18.46
C VAL A 132 9.69 -0.48 18.63
N PRO A 133 9.42 -1.68 18.07
CA PRO A 133 10.34 -2.81 18.20
C PRO A 133 11.70 -2.53 17.54
N VAL A 134 11.74 -1.80 16.43
CA VAL A 134 13.01 -1.38 15.81
C VAL A 134 13.82 -0.51 16.77
N TYR A 135 13.18 0.45 17.41
CA TYR A 135 13.82 1.33 18.38
C TYR A 135 14.36 0.55 19.59
N LEU A 136 13.53 -0.29 20.22
CA LEU A 136 13.93 -1.10 21.38
C LEU A 136 15.10 -2.04 21.05
N LEU A 137 15.04 -2.75 19.92
CA LEU A 137 16.12 -3.64 19.51
C LEU A 137 17.39 -2.87 19.12
N SER A 138 17.26 -1.66 18.58
CA SER A 138 18.42 -0.80 18.31
C SER A 138 19.11 -0.33 19.61
N LEU A 139 18.34 -0.01 20.65
CA LEU A 139 18.89 0.33 21.97
C LEU A 139 19.67 -0.86 22.55
N LEU A 140 19.09 -2.06 22.52
CA LEU A 140 19.75 -3.30 22.95
C LEU A 140 21.06 -3.53 22.18
N TYR A 141 21.04 -3.31 20.86
CA TYR A 141 22.21 -3.45 20.00
C TYR A 141 23.34 -2.49 20.40
N PHE A 142 23.04 -1.20 20.56
CA PHE A 142 24.06 -0.21 20.86
C PHE A 142 24.53 -0.27 22.32
N ALA A 143 23.63 -0.50 23.29
CA ALA A 143 23.98 -0.53 24.70
C ALA A 143 24.82 -1.77 25.06
N ASP A 144 24.45 -2.95 24.53
CA ASP A 144 25.05 -4.21 24.98
C ASP A 144 25.88 -4.94 23.93
N PHE A 145 25.49 -4.96 22.65
CA PHE A 145 26.24 -5.70 21.63
C PHE A 145 27.52 -5.00 21.16
N THR A 146 27.58 -3.66 21.25
CA THR A 146 28.77 -2.90 20.81
C THR A 146 29.75 -2.52 21.92
N ALA A 147 29.43 -2.82 23.19
CA ALA A 147 30.30 -2.51 24.31
C ALA A 147 31.52 -3.47 24.36
N ALA A 148 32.71 -2.89 24.54
CA ALA A 148 34.02 -3.43 24.15
C ALA A 148 34.54 -4.73 24.82
N ASN A 149 33.81 -5.37 25.74
CA ASN A 149 34.29 -6.58 26.44
C ASN A 149 33.36 -7.79 26.19
N LYS A 150 33.61 -8.50 25.08
CA LYS A 150 32.80 -9.65 24.61
C LYS A 150 32.97 -10.93 25.44
N THR A 151 33.99 -11.03 26.29
CA THR A 151 34.36 -12.29 26.98
C THR A 151 33.73 -12.46 28.36
N THR A 152 33.17 -11.40 28.96
CA THR A 152 32.59 -11.43 30.32
C THR A 152 31.24 -10.74 30.44
N LYS A 153 30.66 -10.25 29.34
CA LYS A 153 29.36 -9.58 29.36
C LYS A 153 28.21 -10.58 29.32
N CYS A 154 27.28 -10.41 30.26
CA CYS A 154 25.98 -11.05 30.28
C CYS A 154 24.92 -9.99 30.00
N VAL A 155 23.92 -10.33 29.17
CA VAL A 155 22.77 -9.45 28.94
C VAL A 155 21.59 -9.96 29.75
N ASN A 156 21.03 -9.08 30.58
CA ASN A 156 19.81 -9.35 31.32
C ASN A 156 18.62 -8.69 30.61
N LEU A 157 17.69 -9.51 30.11
CA LEU A 157 16.55 -9.05 29.30
C LEU A 157 15.51 -8.27 30.11
N VAL A 158 15.52 -8.41 31.45
CA VAL A 158 14.59 -7.71 32.34
C VAL A 158 14.77 -6.19 32.25
N HIS A 159 15.99 -5.70 32.01
CA HIS A 159 16.25 -4.26 31.83
C HIS A 159 15.58 -3.66 30.59
N TYR A 160 15.18 -4.51 29.65
CA TYR A 160 14.50 -4.13 28.41
C TYR A 160 13.01 -4.44 28.43
N GLY A 161 12.46 -4.86 29.58
CA GLY A 161 11.05 -5.22 29.74
C GLY A 161 10.65 -6.51 29.03
N LEU A 162 11.63 -7.35 28.67
CA LEU A 162 11.40 -8.65 28.05
C LEU A 162 11.47 -9.71 29.15
N ASP A 163 10.32 -10.29 29.49
CA ASP A 163 10.25 -11.38 30.46
C ASP A 163 10.61 -12.69 29.76
N ASN A 164 11.72 -13.31 30.17
CA ASN A 164 12.23 -14.56 29.61
C ASN A 164 12.57 -15.51 30.75
N PRO A 165 12.16 -16.79 30.71
CA PRO A 165 12.57 -17.80 31.68
C PRO A 165 14.10 -17.93 31.81
N ARG A 166 14.86 -17.60 30.76
CA ARG A 166 16.31 -17.37 30.82
C ARG A 166 16.59 -15.88 30.98
N GLN A 167 16.81 -15.45 32.23
CA GLN A 167 17.03 -14.04 32.56
C GLN A 167 18.36 -13.48 32.06
N GLU A 168 19.41 -14.30 31.91
CA GLU A 168 20.75 -13.84 31.53
C GLU A 168 21.39 -14.72 30.45
N PHE A 169 21.92 -14.07 29.41
CA PHE A 169 22.70 -14.72 28.34
C PHE A 169 24.17 -14.34 28.44
N CYS A 170 25.07 -15.32 28.60
CA CYS A 170 26.51 -15.13 28.76
C CYS A 170 27.31 -16.01 27.78
N GLY A 171 28.55 -15.61 27.46
CA GLY A 171 29.50 -16.48 26.74
C GLY A 171 29.07 -16.89 25.33
N ALA A 172 28.99 -18.19 25.04
CA ALA A 172 28.61 -18.71 23.72
C ALA A 172 27.15 -18.44 23.37
N ASP A 173 26.26 -18.47 24.35
CA ASP A 173 24.83 -18.17 24.17
C ASP A 173 24.60 -16.70 23.83
N PHE A 174 25.43 -15.80 24.38
CA PHE A 174 25.42 -14.38 24.01
C PHE A 174 25.78 -14.15 22.54
N GLN A 175 26.73 -14.90 21.98
CA GLN A 175 27.12 -14.75 20.56
C GLN A 175 26.01 -15.22 19.60
N ASN A 176 25.27 -16.27 19.98
CA ASN A 176 24.10 -16.72 19.23
C ASN A 176 22.96 -15.70 19.34
N PHE A 177 22.71 -15.18 20.54
CA PHE A 177 21.73 -14.12 20.78
C PHE A 177 22.05 -12.82 20.01
N GLU A 178 23.33 -12.39 19.96
CA GLU A 178 23.78 -11.25 19.15
C GLU A 178 23.45 -11.45 17.65
N ARG A 179 23.68 -12.67 17.16
CA ARG A 179 23.44 -13.02 15.75
C ARG A 179 21.96 -13.03 15.40
N GLU A 180 21.15 -13.64 16.24
CA GLU A 180 19.69 -13.69 16.06
C GLU A 180 19.08 -12.31 16.21
N GLY A 181 19.52 -11.52 17.19
CA GLY A 181 19.11 -10.13 17.38
C GLY A 181 19.42 -9.24 16.17
N LYS A 182 20.60 -9.38 15.54
CA LYS A 182 20.92 -8.67 14.28
C LYS A 182 19.95 -9.00 13.17
N GLN A 183 19.64 -10.28 12.99
CA GLN A 183 18.70 -10.70 11.96
C GLN A 183 17.27 -10.24 12.26
N LEU A 184 16.89 -10.19 13.54
CA LEU A 184 15.62 -9.69 14.01
C LEU A 184 15.44 -8.20 13.70
N ILE A 185 16.47 -7.38 14.00
CA ILE A 185 16.48 -5.94 13.66
C ILE A 185 16.28 -5.74 12.16
N ILE A 186 17.00 -6.48 11.32
CA ILE A 186 16.88 -6.37 9.85
C ILE A 186 15.46 -6.69 9.39
N SER A 187 14.82 -7.73 9.95
CA SER A 187 13.47 -8.12 9.56
C SER A 187 12.42 -7.10 9.99
N TYR A 188 12.54 -6.50 11.18
CA TYR A 188 11.66 -5.41 11.61
C TYR A 188 11.87 -4.11 10.83
N ILE A 189 13.11 -3.78 10.46
CA ILE A 189 13.39 -2.64 9.57
C ILE A 189 12.75 -2.88 8.19
N ALA A 190 12.89 -4.08 7.63
CA ALA A 190 12.25 -4.43 6.37
C ALA A 190 10.72 -4.30 6.46
N ALA A 191 10.11 -4.81 7.55
CA ALA A 191 8.68 -4.66 7.81
C ALA A 191 8.24 -3.19 7.92
N LEU A 192 9.02 -2.34 8.59
CA LEU A 192 8.76 -0.90 8.71
C LEU A 192 8.79 -0.21 7.34
N ILE A 193 9.85 -0.43 6.55
CA ILE A 193 9.96 0.12 5.20
C ILE A 193 8.79 -0.33 4.34
N SER A 194 8.40 -1.60 4.45
CA SER A 194 7.24 -2.16 3.75
C SER A 194 5.91 -1.51 4.15
N ALA A 195 5.67 -1.27 5.44
CA ALA A 195 4.47 -0.55 5.89
C ALA A 195 4.41 0.89 5.34
N ILE A 196 5.55 1.57 5.28
CA ILE A 196 5.68 2.90 4.66
C ILE A 196 5.39 2.82 3.16
N LEU A 197 5.92 1.82 2.45
CA LEU A 197 5.64 1.61 1.03
C LEU A 197 4.14 1.38 0.77
N ILE A 198 3.46 0.63 1.63
CA ILE A 198 2.00 0.45 1.55
C ILE A 198 1.29 1.80 1.70
N ALA A 199 1.66 2.62 2.69
CA ALA A 199 1.09 3.96 2.84
C ALA A 199 1.34 4.84 1.60
N ILE A 200 2.56 4.83 1.05
CA ILE A 200 2.91 5.55 -0.18
C ILE A 200 2.06 5.06 -1.36
N SER A 201 1.83 3.74 -1.48
CA SER A 201 0.99 3.19 -2.55
C SER A 201 -0.46 3.68 -2.46
N LEU A 202 -1.00 3.80 -1.24
CA LEU A 202 -2.35 4.34 -0.99
C LEU A 202 -2.45 5.82 -1.35
N VAL A 203 -1.39 6.60 -1.08
CA VAL A 203 -1.31 7.99 -1.56
C VAL A 203 -1.34 8.06 -3.08
N HIS A 204 -0.62 7.18 -3.78
CA HIS A 204 -0.67 7.12 -5.24
C HIS A 204 -2.07 6.74 -5.75
N PHE A 205 -2.76 5.80 -5.10
CA PHE A 205 -4.15 5.49 -5.42
C PHE A 205 -5.06 6.72 -5.24
N MET A 206 -4.92 7.48 -4.15
CA MET A 206 -5.70 8.70 -3.93
C MET A 206 -5.46 9.75 -5.02
N ILE A 207 -4.21 9.96 -5.44
CA ILE A 207 -3.87 10.87 -6.54
C ILE A 207 -4.60 10.45 -7.81
N VAL A 208 -4.54 9.17 -8.19
CA VAL A 208 -5.18 8.68 -9.41
C VAL A 208 -6.70 8.76 -9.33
N ILE A 209 -7.29 8.40 -8.19
CA ILE A 209 -8.73 8.53 -7.96
C ILE A 209 -9.17 10.00 -8.07
N SER A 210 -8.36 10.94 -7.55
CA SER A 210 -8.67 12.38 -7.65
C SER A 210 -8.68 12.87 -9.11
N ALA A 211 -7.72 12.43 -9.92
CA ALA A 211 -7.65 12.77 -11.34
C ALA A 211 -8.86 12.19 -12.09
N ASN A 212 -9.19 10.93 -11.83
CA ASN A 212 -10.36 10.26 -12.41
C ASN A 212 -11.67 10.96 -12.01
N LEU A 213 -11.81 11.37 -10.75
CA LEU A 213 -12.99 12.07 -10.27
C LEU A 213 -13.15 13.46 -10.93
N ALA A 214 -12.06 14.21 -11.08
CA ALA A 214 -12.07 15.48 -11.79
C ALA A 214 -12.51 15.30 -13.26
N TYR A 215 -11.99 14.28 -13.93
CA TYR A 215 -12.38 13.95 -15.30
C TYR A 215 -13.87 13.58 -15.44
N LEU A 216 -14.36 12.68 -14.59
CA LEU A 216 -15.77 12.25 -14.60
C LEU A 216 -16.72 13.43 -14.32
N ARG A 217 -16.32 14.36 -13.43
CA ARG A 217 -17.09 15.57 -13.14
C ARG A 217 -17.14 16.51 -14.34
N ASN A 218 -15.99 16.76 -14.98
CA ASN A 218 -15.92 17.62 -16.17
C ASN A 218 -16.74 17.07 -17.33
N SER A 219 -16.67 15.75 -17.55
CA SER A 219 -17.46 15.07 -18.58
C SER A 219 -18.97 15.19 -18.31
N ARG A 220 -19.40 15.13 -17.05
CA ARG A 220 -20.80 15.34 -16.67
C ARG A 220 -21.28 16.75 -16.99
N ILE A 221 -20.49 17.77 -16.61
CA ILE A 221 -20.84 19.17 -16.86
C ILE A 221 -20.97 19.43 -18.36
N ALA A 222 -20.02 18.92 -19.16
CA ALA A 222 -20.10 19.03 -20.62
C ALA A 222 -21.37 18.38 -21.19
N THR A 223 -21.75 17.18 -20.71
CA THR A 223 -23.01 16.56 -21.15
C THR A 223 -24.24 17.36 -20.75
N LEU A 224 -24.28 17.92 -19.53
CA LEU A 224 -25.43 18.72 -19.08
C LEU A 224 -25.59 19.99 -19.91
N ASN A 225 -24.49 20.68 -20.22
CA ASN A 225 -24.52 21.88 -21.06
C ASN A 225 -25.02 21.58 -22.47
N ALA A 226 -24.66 20.42 -23.04
CA ALA A 226 -25.17 20.02 -24.36
C ALA A 226 -26.69 19.77 -24.35
N TYR A 227 -27.23 19.12 -23.31
CA TYR A 227 -28.67 18.93 -23.17
C TYR A 227 -29.43 20.25 -22.96
N ASP A 228 -28.85 21.20 -22.24
CA ASP A 228 -29.46 22.51 -21.99
C ASP A 228 -29.50 23.35 -23.30
N ASP A 229 -28.42 23.29 -24.08
CA ASP A 229 -28.34 23.95 -25.39
C ASP A 229 -29.31 23.33 -26.41
N ASP A 230 -29.41 22.00 -26.47
CA ASP A 230 -30.41 21.31 -27.29
C ASP A 230 -31.84 21.66 -26.87
N GLY A 231 -32.10 21.74 -25.56
CA GLY A 231 -33.40 22.16 -25.02
C GLY A 231 -33.76 23.61 -25.36
N ALA A 232 -32.79 24.51 -25.24
CA ALA A 232 -32.95 25.92 -25.62
C ALA A 232 -33.18 26.08 -27.13
N ASN A 233 -32.42 25.37 -27.96
CA ASN A 233 -32.57 25.36 -29.41
C ASN A 233 -33.93 24.79 -29.83
N SER A 234 -34.39 23.70 -29.21
CA SER A 234 -35.72 23.13 -29.48
C SER A 234 -36.86 24.11 -29.13
N LYS A 235 -36.73 24.84 -28.02
CA LYS A 235 -37.72 25.84 -27.60
C LYS A 235 -37.74 27.05 -28.53
N LEU A 236 -36.57 27.50 -28.99
CA LEU A 236 -36.45 28.59 -29.97
C LEU A 236 -37.10 28.24 -31.32
N VAL A 237 -36.92 27.00 -31.79
CA VAL A 237 -37.56 26.50 -33.03
C VAL A 237 -39.08 26.40 -32.88
N ALA A 238 -39.59 25.98 -31.72
CA ALA A 238 -41.03 25.95 -31.46
C ALA A 238 -41.67 27.35 -31.47
N ASP A 239 -41.00 28.35 -30.89
CA ASP A 239 -41.50 29.74 -30.85
C ASP A 239 -41.38 30.46 -32.21
N THR A 240 -40.51 30.01 -33.13
CA THR A 240 -40.38 30.57 -34.48
C THR A 240 -41.27 29.89 -35.53
N THR A 241 -41.96 28.81 -35.17
CA THR A 241 -42.85 28.05 -36.07
C THR A 241 -44.34 28.21 -35.77
N MET A 242 -44.69 29.03 -34.76
CA MET A 242 -46.05 29.57 -34.53
C MET A 242 -46.20 30.97 -35.12
#